data_AF-A0A0F9BIW3-F1
#
_entry.id   AF-A0A0F9BIW3-F1
#
_cell.length_a   1.000
_cell.length_b   1.000
_cell.length_c   1.000
_cell.angle_alpha   90.00
_cell.angle_beta   90.00
_cell.angle_gamma   90.00
#
_symmetry.space_group_name_H-M   'P 1'
#
loop_
_entity.id
_entity.type
_entity.pdbx_description
1 polymer ?
#
loop_
_entity_poly.entity_id
_entity_poly.type
_entity_poly.pdbx_seq_one_letter_code
_entity_poly.pdbx_strand_id
1 'polypeptide(L)' 'VILATNPNLEGEATAMYLTRLLRPLGVKVTRLARGLPMGGDLEYADDVTLTRAMEGRQEVEQ' A
#
# COMPACT_ATOMS: atom_id res chain seq x y z
N VAL A 1 -2.77 -9.71 -10.62
CA VAL A 1 -2.58 -10.25 -9.25
C VAL A 1 -2.60 -9.09 -8.26
N ILE A 2 -3.41 -9.19 -7.20
CA ILE A 2 -3.45 -8.19 -6.12
C ILE A 2 -2.77 -8.81 -4.90
N LEU A 3 -1.74 -8.13 -4.39
CA LEU A 3 -1.03 -8.52 -3.17
C LEU A 3 -1.75 -7.90 -1.97
N ALA A 4 -2.38 -8.76 -1.17
CA ALA A 4 -3.14 -8.40 0.03
C ALA A 4 -2.46 -8.94 1.30
N THR A 5 -1.12 -8.94 1.34
CA THR A 5 -0.37 -9.28 2.56
C THR A 5 -0.53 -8.18 3.61
N ASN A 6 -0.38 -8.54 4.88
CA ASN A 6 -0.44 -7.60 5.99
C ASN A 6 0.51 -6.40 5.79
N PRO A 7 0.15 -5.20 6.26
CA PRO A 7 0.98 -4.00 6.12
C PRO A 7 2.10 -3.92 7.17
N ASN A 8 2.70 -5.05 7.55
CA ASN A 8 3.84 -5.15 8.46
C ASN A 8 5.13 -5.53 7.70
N LEU A 9 6.25 -5.59 8.42
CA LEU A 9 7.57 -5.85 7.85
C LEU A 9 7.62 -7.16 7.05
N GLU A 10 7.08 -8.24 7.61
CA GLU A 10 7.04 -9.56 6.99
C GLU A 10 6.16 -9.56 5.74
N GLY A 11 5.02 -8.87 5.80
CA GLY A 11 4.11 -8.72 4.67
C GLY A 11 4.69 -7.86 3.56
N GLU A 12 5.49 -6.84 3.87
CA GLU A 12 6.28 -6.08 2.89
C GLU A 12 7.35 -6.93 2.22
N ALA A 13 8.15 -7.67 3.00
CA ALA A 13 9.17 -8.56 2.47
C ALA A 13 8.56 -9.61 1.53
N THR A 14 7.45 -10.20 1.96
CA THR A 14 6.70 -11.20 1.17
C THR A 14 6.13 -10.58 -0.11
N ALA A 15 5.53 -9.38 -0.05
CA ALA A 15 5.02 -8.71 -1.23
C ALA A 15 6.13 -8.38 -2.24
N MET A 16 7.30 -7.92 -1.77
CA MET A 16 8.46 -7.69 -2.63
C MET A 16 8.96 -8.98 -3.28
N TYR A 17 9.02 -10.06 -2.52
CA TYR A 17 9.42 -11.37 -3.02
C TYR A 17 8.48 -11.87 -4.13
N LEU A 18 7.17 -11.85 -3.88
CA LEU A 18 6.16 -12.25 -4.86
C LEU A 18 6.20 -11.36 -6.11
N THR A 19 6.41 -10.06 -5.95
CA THR A 19 6.54 -9.13 -7.09
C THR A 19 7.72 -9.51 -7.99
N ARG A 20 8.87 -9.90 -7.40
CA ARG A 20 10.05 -10.36 -8.17
C ARG A 20 9.78 -11.67 -8.91
N LEU A 21 9.09 -12.61 -8.27
CA LEU A 21 8.73 -13.90 -8.89
C LEU A 21 7.71 -13.76 -10.03
N LEU A 22 6.75 -12.85 -9.89
CA LEU A 22 5.67 -12.67 -10.87
C LEU A 22 6.06 -11.78 -12.05
N ARG A 23 7.11 -10.95 -11.92
CA ARG A 23 7.56 -10.02 -12.97
C ARG A 23 7.80 -10.70 -14.34
N PRO A 24 8.45 -11.87 -14.44
CA PRO A 24 8.69 -12.53 -15.73
C PRO A 24 7.42 -13.03 -16.43
N LEU A 25 6.31 -13.19 -15.71
CA LEU A 25 5.05 -13.69 -16.26
C LEU A 25 4.28 -12.63 -17.05
N GLY A 26 4.73 -11.37 -17.04
CA GLY A 26 4.07 -10.28 -17.79
C GLY A 26 2.70 -9.88 -17.24
N VAL A 27 2.33 -10.34 -16.05
CA VAL A 27 1.04 -10.02 -15.43
C VAL A 27 1.10 -8.72 -14.62
N LYS A 28 0.01 -7.95 -14.62
CA LYS A 28 -0.11 -6.77 -13.76
C LYS A 28 -0.15 -7.19 -12.29
N VAL A 29 0.85 -6.76 -11.52
CA VAL A 29 0.91 -6.95 -10.07
C VAL A 29 0.64 -5.60 -9.40
N THR A 30 -0.29 -5.58 -8.46
CA THR A 30 -0.66 -4.39 -7.68
C THR A 30 -0.73 -4.76 -6.21
N ARG A 31 -0.66 -3.77 -5.33
CA ARG A 31 -0.78 -3.95 -3.87
C ARG A 31 -1.90 -3.06 -3.35
N LEU A 32 -2.55 -3.50 -2.27
CA LEU A 32 -3.53 -2.66 -1.58
C LEU A 32 -2.89 -1.32 -1.17
N ALA A 33 -3.67 -0.25 -1.29
CA ALA A 33 -3.26 1.07 -0.86
C ALA A 33 -3.01 1.11 0.65
N ARG A 34 -2.18 2.06 1.08
CA ARG A 34 -1.89 2.33 2.49
C ARG A 34 -2.13 3.80 2.77
N GLY A 35 -2.70 4.08 3.93
CA GLY A 35 -3.03 5.43 4.35
C GLY A 35 -4.14 5.41 5.38
N LEU A 36 -4.78 6.57 5.52
CA LEU A 36 -5.84 6.78 6.50
C LEU A 36 -7.05 5.88 6.24
N PRO A 37 -7.64 5.26 7.28
CA PRO A 37 -8.90 4.56 7.15
C PRO A 37 -10.05 5.55 6.95
N MET A 38 -11.12 5.07 6.30
CA MET A 38 -12.38 5.83 6.23
C MET A 38 -12.94 6.04 7.64
N GLY A 39 -13.36 7.27 7.93
CA GLY A 39 -14.01 7.62 9.20
C GLY A 39 -13.08 7.74 10.41
N GLY A 40 -11.77 7.72 10.23
CA GLY A 40 -10.80 8.07 11.27
C GLY A 40 -10.43 9.56 11.22
N ASP A 41 -10.28 10.20 12.37
CA ASP A 41 -9.80 11.58 12.44
C ASP A 41 -8.27 11.64 12.31
N LEU A 42 -7.80 12.68 11.62
CA LEU A 42 -6.37 12.92 11.38
C LEU A 42 -5.56 13.02 12.68
N GLU A 43 -6.18 13.57 13.74
CA GLU A 43 -5.54 13.79 15.04
C GLU A 43 -5.16 12.50 15.78
N TYR A 44 -5.78 11.37 15.42
CA TYR A 44 -5.49 10.05 16.02
C TYR A 44 -4.65 9.15 15.11
N ALA A 45 -4.27 9.62 13.92
CA ALA A 45 -3.46 8.85 13.00
C ALA A 45 -1.98 8.89 13.42
N ASP A 46 -1.31 7.74 13.35
CA ASP A 46 0.13 7.67 13.58
C ASP A 46 0.94 8.24 12.40
N ASP A 47 2.16 8.69 12.70
CA ASP A 47 3.06 9.33 11.73
C ASP A 47 3.32 8.45 10.49
N VAL A 48 3.38 7.13 10.66
CA VAL A 48 3.65 6.19 9.55
C VAL A 48 2.44 6.17 8.62
N THR A 49 1.23 6.04 9.16
CA THR A 49 -0.02 6.10 8.39
C THR A 49 -0.17 7.43 7.64
N LEU A 50 0.11 8.55 8.31
CA LEU A 50 0.09 9.88 7.69
C LEU A 50 1.09 10.01 6.55
N THR A 51 2.32 9.55 6.78
CA THR A 51 3.37 9.55 5.74
C THR A 51 2.93 8.73 4.52
N ARG A 52 2.37 7.53 4.74
CA ARG A 52 1.87 6.69 3.63
C ARG A 52 0.71 7.35 2.88
N ALA A 53 -0.23 7.97 3.59
CA ALA A 53 -1.34 8.69 2.98
C ALA A 53 -0.84 9.86 2.11
N MET A 54 0.16 10.60 2.59
CA MET A 54 0.76 11.73 1.87
C MET A 54 1.58 11.31 0.65
N GLU A 55 2.33 10.20 0.75
CA GLU A 55 3.04 9.57 -0.37
C GLU A 55 2.06 9.07 -1.45
N GLY A 56 0.94 8.49 -1.03
CA GLY A 56 -0.09 7.94 -1.89
C GLY A 56 -1.18 8.93 -2.30
N ARG A 57 -1.03 10.21 -1.99
CA ARG A 57 -2.05 11.23 -2.31
C ARG A 57 -2.29 11.27 -3.81
N GLN A 58 -3.55 11.36 -4.20
CA GLN A 58 -3.96 11.46 -5.59
C GLN A 58 -4.40 12.88 -5.89
N GLU A 59 -4.07 13.37 -7.09
CA GLU A 59 -4.60 14.63 -7.58
C GLU A 59 -6.10 14.49 -7.82
N VAL A 60 -6.86 15.51 -7.44
CA VAL A 60 -8.30 15.54 -7.66
C VAL A 60 -8.52 16.21 -9.00
N GLU A 61 -8.67 15.42 -10.06
CA GLU A 61 -9.21 15.93 -11.32
C GLU A 61 -10.72 16.14 -11.14
N GLN A 62 -11.17 17.38 -11.31
CA GLN A 62 -12.59 17.73 -11.44
C GLN A 62 -13.01 17.63 -12.91
#